data_AF-A0A7C7L2D4-F1
#
_entry.id   AF-A0A7C7L2D4-F1
#
_cell.length_a   1.000
_cell.length_b   1.000
_cell.length_c   1.000
_cell.angle_alpha   90.00
_cell.angle_beta   90.00
_cell.angle_gamma   90.00
#
_symmetry.space_group_name_H-M   'P 1'
#
loop_
_entity.id
_entity.type
_entity.pdbx_description
1 polymer ?
#
loop_
_entity_poly.entity_id
_entity_poly.type
_entity_poly.pdbx_seq_one_letter_code
_entity_poly.pdbx_strand_id
1 'polypeptide(L)'
;PSNAASKSRRSSPWLTELPSTKQLMAQVIRMQRVGERLRSGELTIANAIKLIEENAIQLYTKCEAEVRQRYKHVPQASLEVSLRQARVSRMGRLIELILEWLLAQLEIPVDKQVSYPEPGKERLDMVVPSAAQLKQRPESCVVISVKRAVRERWREVVGEAYILRQLHGYRGRICMIAISTDISDYAVECLTKLNIGVYLPDSLFSPDARPHLRNLGAQPISILFEELRKQFGKRMRDSTSNVDNR
;
A
#
# COMPACT_ATOMS: atom_id res chain seq x y z
N PRO A 1 -38.46 -12.74 -20.56
CA PRO A 1 -37.95 -11.37 -20.33
C PRO A 1 -38.31 -10.88 -18.92
N SER A 2 -37.50 -11.26 -17.91
CA SER A 2 -37.68 -10.84 -16.52
C SER A 2 -36.70 -9.70 -16.20
N ASN A 3 -37.27 -8.51 -15.98
CA ASN A 3 -36.57 -7.30 -15.56
C ASN A 3 -35.83 -7.50 -14.23
N ALA A 4 -34.51 -7.68 -14.29
CA ALA A 4 -33.62 -7.46 -13.17
C ALA A 4 -33.30 -5.96 -13.11
N ALA A 5 -34.15 -5.19 -12.41
CA ALA A 5 -33.83 -3.82 -12.05
C ALA A 5 -32.61 -3.84 -11.11
N SER A 6 -31.44 -3.47 -11.62
CA SER A 6 -30.26 -3.20 -10.81
C SER A 6 -30.55 -2.01 -9.91
N LYS A 7 -31.05 -2.25 -8.69
CA LYS A 7 -31.12 -1.23 -7.64
C LYS A 7 -29.69 -0.76 -7.38
N SER A 8 -29.31 0.39 -7.94
CA SER A 8 -28.10 1.08 -7.52
C SER A 8 -28.26 1.34 -6.01
N ARG A 9 -27.39 0.74 -5.20
CA ARG A 9 -27.33 1.05 -3.77
C ARG A 9 -26.97 2.54 -3.66
N ARG A 10 -27.97 3.41 -3.46
CA ARG A 10 -27.74 4.82 -3.14
C ARG A 10 -26.84 4.82 -1.90
N SER A 11 -25.62 5.37 -2.03
CA SER A 11 -24.73 5.49 -0.88
C SER A 11 -25.41 6.32 0.18
N SER A 12 -25.30 5.92 1.45
CA SER A 12 -25.88 6.68 2.55
C SER A 12 -25.40 8.15 2.49
N PRO A 13 -26.30 9.13 2.68
CA PRO A 13 -25.98 10.55 2.45
C PRO A 13 -24.84 11.07 3.33
N TRP A 14 -24.68 10.53 4.54
CA TRP A 14 -23.57 10.90 5.43
C TRP A 14 -22.19 10.45 4.93
N LEU A 15 -22.10 9.44 4.06
CA LEU A 15 -20.81 8.97 3.54
C LEU A 15 -20.20 9.91 2.50
N THR A 16 -21.03 10.72 1.82
CA THR A 16 -20.57 11.70 0.83
C THR A 16 -19.95 12.93 1.48
N GLU A 17 -20.23 13.18 2.76
CA GLU A 17 -19.62 14.28 3.53
C GLU A 17 -18.23 13.95 4.04
N LEU A 18 -17.88 12.66 4.14
CA LEU A 18 -16.57 12.24 4.59
C LEU A 18 -15.53 12.45 3.48
N PRO A 19 -14.38 13.11 3.76
CA PRO A 19 -13.35 13.37 2.76
C PRO A 19 -12.79 12.06 2.20
N SER A 20 -12.61 12.01 0.88
CA SER A 20 -11.99 10.85 0.22
C SER A 20 -10.60 10.57 0.78
N THR A 21 -10.15 9.32 0.67
CA THR A 21 -8.80 8.93 1.13
C THR A 21 -7.69 9.77 0.48
N LYS A 22 -7.85 10.13 -0.81
CA LYS A 22 -6.91 11.00 -1.53
C LYS A 22 -6.88 12.41 -0.95
N GLN A 23 -8.04 12.98 -0.60
CA GLN A 23 -8.12 14.30 0.03
C GLN A 23 -7.45 14.32 1.41
N LEU A 24 -7.71 13.30 2.24
CA LEU A 24 -7.07 13.15 3.55
C LEU A 24 -5.54 13.09 3.42
N MET A 25 -5.05 12.20 2.55
CA MET A 25 -3.61 12.04 2.33
C MET A 25 -2.96 13.33 1.83
N ALA A 26 -3.55 13.99 0.83
CA ALA A 26 -3.03 15.23 0.28
C ALA A 26 -3.00 16.36 1.33
N GLN A 27 -4.03 16.45 2.16
CA GLN A 27 -4.08 17.42 3.26
C GLN A 27 -2.94 17.18 4.26
N VAL A 28 -2.72 15.93 4.68
CA VAL A 28 -1.63 15.57 5.60
C VAL A 28 -0.25 15.86 4.99
N ILE A 29 -0.02 15.44 3.75
CA ILE A 29 1.26 15.68 3.04
C ILE A 29 1.59 17.16 3.04
N ARG A 30 0.61 18.02 2.76
CA ARG A 30 0.76 19.48 2.77
C ARG A 30 1.01 20.02 4.17
N MET A 31 0.17 19.67 5.14
CA MET A 31 0.26 20.19 6.52
C MET A 31 1.58 19.80 7.19
N GLN A 32 2.04 18.57 6.98
CA GLN A 32 3.25 18.02 7.59
C GLN A 32 4.50 18.24 6.74
N ARG A 33 4.38 18.96 5.61
CA ARG A 33 5.46 19.24 4.64
C ARG A 33 6.24 17.99 4.23
N VAL A 34 5.54 16.85 4.10
CA VAL A 34 6.18 15.51 4.01
C VAL A 34 7.14 15.43 2.82
N GLY A 35 6.74 15.95 1.65
CA GLY A 35 7.58 15.91 0.46
C GLY A 35 8.88 16.71 0.59
N GLU A 36 8.85 17.85 1.28
CA GLU A 36 10.05 18.67 1.52
C GLU A 36 10.99 17.97 2.50
N ARG A 37 10.44 17.41 3.58
CA ARG A 37 11.20 16.70 4.63
C ARG A 37 11.81 15.40 4.11
N LEU A 38 11.13 14.70 3.19
CA LEU A 38 11.71 13.55 2.49
C LEU A 38 12.90 13.97 1.62
N ARG A 39 12.78 15.07 0.86
CA ARG A 39 13.85 15.55 -0.03
C ARG A 39 15.07 16.07 0.73
N SER A 40 14.86 16.71 1.88
CA SER A 40 15.95 17.18 2.73
C SER A 40 16.64 16.06 3.53
N GLY A 41 16.08 14.84 3.54
CA GLY A 41 16.56 13.72 4.34
C GLY A 41 16.15 13.80 5.82
N GLU A 42 15.38 14.81 6.23
CA GLU A 42 14.85 14.93 7.59
C GLU A 42 13.86 13.80 7.93
N LEU A 43 13.18 13.28 6.92
CA LEU A 43 12.19 12.22 7.05
C LEU A 43 12.60 11.00 6.22
N THR A 44 12.60 9.83 6.83
CA THR A 44 12.80 8.55 6.13
C THR A 44 11.48 8.08 5.51
N ILE A 45 11.55 7.17 4.52
CA ILE A 45 10.37 6.58 3.89
C ILE A 45 9.48 5.88 4.93
N ALA A 46 10.06 5.07 5.82
CA ALA A 46 9.31 4.38 6.86
C ALA A 46 8.60 5.35 7.81
N ASN A 47 9.28 6.42 8.22
CA ASN A 47 8.68 7.45 9.08
C ASN A 47 7.61 8.26 8.34
N ALA A 48 7.76 8.49 7.04
CA ALA A 48 6.74 9.14 6.23
C ALA A 48 5.46 8.31 6.14
N ILE A 49 5.55 6.98 5.97
CA ILE A 49 4.38 6.09 5.96
C ILE A 49 3.60 6.25 7.26
N LYS A 50 4.28 6.09 8.39
CA LYS A 50 3.69 6.20 9.73
C LYS A 50 3.07 7.58 9.96
N LEU A 51 3.82 8.64 9.67
CA LEU A 51 3.37 10.02 9.85
C LEU A 51 2.11 10.31 9.04
N ILE A 52 2.07 9.91 7.76
CA ILE A 52 0.91 10.14 6.91
C ILE A 52 -0.28 9.33 7.41
N GLU A 53 -0.10 8.04 7.71
CA GLU A 53 -1.17 7.16 8.17
C GLU A 53 -1.81 7.69 9.46
N GLU A 54 -1.02 7.95 10.50
CA GLU A 54 -1.50 8.37 11.81
C GLU A 54 -2.27 9.70 11.72
N ASN A 55 -1.71 10.69 11.02
CA ASN A 55 -2.36 11.99 10.86
C ASN A 55 -3.64 11.90 10.02
N ALA A 56 -3.66 11.05 8.97
CA ALA A 56 -4.85 10.86 8.15
C ALA A 56 -5.97 10.15 8.92
N ILE A 57 -5.63 9.17 9.77
CA ILE A 57 -6.58 8.52 10.69
C ILE A 57 -7.17 9.54 11.67
N GLN A 58 -6.32 10.39 12.25
CA GLN A 58 -6.77 11.43 13.18
C GLN A 58 -7.72 12.42 12.50
N LEU A 59 -7.38 12.91 11.30
CA LEU A 59 -8.26 13.79 10.52
C LEU A 59 -9.58 13.10 10.18
N TYR A 60 -9.54 11.86 9.71
CA TYR A 60 -10.75 11.10 9.38
C TYR A 60 -11.64 10.88 10.61
N THR A 61 -11.04 10.60 11.77
CA THR A 61 -11.79 10.41 13.03
C THR A 61 -12.51 11.69 13.45
N LYS A 62 -11.87 12.86 13.28
CA LYS A 62 -12.52 14.17 13.51
C LYS A 62 -13.72 14.36 12.56
N CYS A 63 -13.54 14.10 11.27
CA CYS A 63 -14.63 14.19 10.29
C CYS A 63 -15.78 13.22 10.62
N GLU A 64 -15.49 11.98 11.03
CA GLU A 64 -16.54 11.05 11.46
C GLU A 64 -17.28 11.55 12.69
N ALA A 65 -16.61 12.19 13.66
CA ALA A 65 -17.26 12.75 14.85
C ALA A 65 -18.23 13.89 14.49
N GLU A 66 -17.84 14.76 13.56
CA GLU A 66 -18.71 15.81 13.03
C GLU A 66 -19.94 15.22 12.31
N VAL A 67 -19.73 14.19 11.49
CA VAL A 67 -20.82 13.46 10.82
C VAL A 67 -21.75 12.81 11.84
N ARG A 68 -21.23 12.16 12.89
CA ARG A 68 -22.06 11.60 13.97
C ARG A 68 -22.93 12.67 14.62
N GLN A 69 -22.35 13.83 14.92
CA GLN A 69 -23.08 14.92 15.55
C GLN A 69 -24.19 15.48 14.64
N ARG A 70 -23.90 15.66 13.35
CA ARG A 70 -24.87 16.16 12.36
C ARG A 70 -26.03 15.17 12.14
N TYR A 71 -25.72 13.88 12.10
CA TYR A 71 -26.67 12.80 11.87
C TYR A 71 -27.16 12.12 13.15
N LYS A 72 -27.08 12.78 14.32
CA LYS A 72 -27.54 12.21 15.60
C LYS A 72 -29.03 11.79 15.62
N HIS A 73 -29.82 12.31 14.69
CA HIS A 73 -31.25 12.05 14.56
C HIS A 73 -31.59 10.80 13.73
N VAL A 74 -30.61 10.19 13.04
CA VAL A 74 -30.83 8.95 12.27
C VAL A 74 -30.63 7.71 13.16
N PRO A 75 -31.09 6.51 12.77
CA PRO A 75 -30.85 5.28 13.50
C PRO A 75 -29.34 5.01 13.70
N GLN A 76 -28.88 5.10 14.95
CA GLN A 76 -27.44 5.05 15.28
C GLN A 76 -26.76 3.73 14.86
N ALA A 77 -27.47 2.61 14.94
CA ALA A 77 -26.94 1.32 14.49
C ALA A 77 -26.61 1.32 12.99
N SER A 78 -27.47 1.91 12.15
CA SER A 78 -27.24 1.99 10.70
C SER A 78 -26.10 2.94 10.35
N LEU A 79 -26.01 4.06 11.06
CA LEU A 79 -24.93 5.03 10.93
C LEU A 79 -23.58 4.39 11.26
N GLU A 80 -23.44 3.77 12.43
CA GLU A 80 -22.18 3.18 12.87
C GLU A 80 -21.73 2.01 11.99
N VAL A 81 -22.65 1.15 11.53
CA VAL A 81 -22.31 0.08 10.57
C VAL A 81 -21.74 0.69 9.28
N SER A 82 -22.38 1.73 8.75
CA SER A 82 -21.94 2.40 7.52
C SER A 82 -20.58 3.08 7.69
N LEU A 83 -20.37 3.79 8.81
CA LEU A 83 -19.10 4.45 9.13
C LEU A 83 -17.97 3.43 9.33
N ARG A 84 -18.23 2.34 10.04
CA ARG A 84 -17.24 1.26 10.23
C ARG A 84 -16.82 0.63 8.91
N GLN A 85 -17.77 0.30 8.04
CA GLN A 85 -17.47 -0.27 6.72
C GLN A 85 -16.66 0.70 5.85
N ALA A 86 -17.06 1.99 5.84
CA ALA A 86 -16.32 3.03 5.14
C ALA A 86 -14.89 3.17 5.66
N ARG A 87 -14.69 3.14 6.99
CA ARG A 87 -13.36 3.22 7.62
C ARG A 87 -12.46 2.07 7.19
N VAL A 88 -12.95 0.83 7.26
CA VAL A 88 -12.16 -0.36 6.86
C VAL A 88 -11.69 -0.23 5.41
N SER A 89 -12.60 0.14 4.50
CA SER A 89 -12.28 0.33 3.08
C SER A 89 -11.30 1.49 2.85
N ARG A 90 -11.56 2.65 3.45
CA ARG A 90 -10.74 3.86 3.27
C ARG A 90 -9.34 3.70 3.83
N MET A 91 -9.17 3.00 4.96
CA MET A 91 -7.86 2.78 5.59
C MET A 91 -7.00 1.77 4.83
N GLY A 92 -7.60 0.73 4.23
CA GLY A 92 -6.88 -0.15 3.31
C GLY A 92 -6.35 0.64 2.12
N ARG A 93 -7.24 1.42 1.48
CA ARG A 93 -6.88 2.27 0.35
C ARG A 93 -5.85 3.35 0.68
N LEU A 94 -5.83 3.83 1.93
CA LEU A 94 -4.89 4.87 2.37
C LEU A 94 -3.45 4.39 2.24
N ILE A 95 -3.16 3.17 2.70
CA ILE A 95 -1.81 2.61 2.64
C ILE A 95 -1.36 2.42 1.18
N GLU A 96 -2.22 1.92 0.31
CA GLU A 96 -1.90 1.81 -1.12
C GLU A 96 -1.55 3.18 -1.72
N LEU A 97 -2.32 4.23 -1.40
CA LEU A 97 -2.06 5.58 -1.90
C LEU A 97 -0.76 6.18 -1.33
N ILE A 98 -0.44 5.90 -0.06
CA ILE A 98 0.82 6.32 0.57
C ILE A 98 2.00 5.69 -0.15
N LEU A 99 1.97 4.37 -0.35
CA LEU A 99 3.05 3.64 -1.03
C LEU A 99 3.21 4.10 -2.48
N GLU A 100 2.11 4.30 -3.21
CA GLU A 100 2.13 4.88 -4.55
C GLU A 100 2.83 6.24 -4.56
N TRP A 101 2.44 7.14 -3.66
CA TRP A 101 3.01 8.48 -3.60
C TRP A 101 4.51 8.43 -3.31
N LEU A 102 4.95 7.56 -2.39
CA LEU A 102 6.36 7.37 -2.05
C LEU A 102 7.18 6.79 -3.21
N LEU A 103 6.65 5.79 -3.91
CA LEU A 103 7.30 5.24 -5.10
C LEU A 103 7.47 6.33 -6.17
N ALA A 104 6.44 7.16 -6.36
CA ALA A 104 6.50 8.30 -7.26
C ALA A 104 7.54 9.36 -6.82
N GLN A 105 7.68 9.63 -5.51
CA GLN A 105 8.74 10.54 -5.02
C GLN A 105 10.16 10.02 -5.32
N LEU A 106 10.33 8.70 -5.46
CA LEU A 106 11.60 8.07 -5.82
C LEU A 106 11.73 7.78 -7.32
N GLU A 107 10.81 8.29 -8.14
CA GLU A 107 10.73 8.04 -9.59
C GLU A 107 10.71 6.54 -9.96
N ILE A 108 10.15 5.70 -9.08
CA ILE A 108 9.96 4.27 -9.34
C ILE A 108 8.63 4.09 -10.08
N PRO A 109 8.63 3.57 -11.31
CA PRO A 109 7.39 3.32 -12.06
C PRO A 109 6.58 2.19 -11.40
N VAL A 110 5.26 2.37 -11.33
CA VAL A 110 4.35 1.39 -10.73
C VAL A 110 2.96 1.49 -11.35
N ASP A 111 2.39 0.35 -11.71
CA ASP A 111 0.96 0.22 -12.02
C ASP A 111 0.21 -0.38 -10.83
N LYS A 112 -1.05 -0.01 -10.65
CA LYS A 112 -1.87 -0.43 -9.50
C LYS A 112 -3.11 -1.18 -9.95
N GLN A 113 -3.63 -2.04 -9.08
CA GLN A 113 -4.88 -2.77 -9.30
C GLN A 113 -4.87 -3.49 -10.66
N VAL A 114 -3.74 -4.11 -10.97
CA VAL A 114 -3.46 -4.71 -12.27
C VAL A 114 -4.17 -6.06 -12.35
N SER A 115 -4.95 -6.27 -13.42
CA SER A 115 -5.47 -7.60 -13.73
C SER A 115 -4.42 -8.43 -14.46
N TYR A 116 -4.13 -9.63 -13.96
CA TYR A 116 -3.19 -10.57 -14.56
C TYR A 116 -3.71 -12.02 -14.48
N PRO A 117 -3.45 -12.87 -15.50
CA PRO A 117 -2.88 -12.52 -16.82
C PRO A 117 -3.84 -11.71 -17.70
N GLU A 118 -5.13 -11.74 -17.39
CA GLU A 118 -6.22 -11.17 -18.18
C GLU A 118 -7.19 -10.39 -17.29
N PRO A 119 -7.99 -9.45 -17.84
CA PRO A 119 -9.03 -8.74 -17.09
C PRO A 119 -9.97 -9.68 -16.35
N GLY A 120 -10.20 -9.41 -15.06
CA GLY A 120 -11.17 -10.15 -14.23
C GLY A 120 -10.65 -11.43 -13.58
N LYS A 121 -9.37 -11.80 -13.75
CA LYS A 121 -8.72 -12.88 -12.99
C LYS A 121 -8.09 -12.35 -11.71
N GLU A 122 -6.78 -12.53 -11.53
CA GLU A 122 -6.09 -12.01 -10.34
C GLU A 122 -6.00 -10.49 -10.40
N ARG A 123 -6.25 -9.84 -9.27
CA ARG A 123 -6.14 -8.38 -9.12
C ARG A 123 -5.00 -8.06 -8.18
N LEU A 124 -3.86 -7.71 -8.76
CA LEU A 124 -2.63 -7.40 -8.06
C LEU A 124 -2.68 -5.96 -7.54
N ASP A 125 -2.28 -5.74 -6.28
CA ASP A 125 -2.30 -4.41 -5.68
C ASP A 125 -1.37 -3.45 -6.43
N MET A 126 -0.12 -3.86 -6.64
CA MET A 126 0.91 -3.08 -7.34
C MET A 126 1.86 -3.96 -8.15
N VAL A 127 2.28 -3.46 -9.30
CA VAL A 127 3.24 -4.09 -10.20
C VAL A 127 4.31 -3.08 -10.60
N VAL A 128 5.57 -3.42 -10.34
CA VAL A 128 6.74 -2.63 -10.71
C VAL A 128 7.52 -3.38 -11.81
N PRO A 129 7.90 -2.75 -12.93
CA PRO A 129 7.68 -1.34 -13.26
C PRO A 129 6.31 -1.05 -13.88
N SER A 130 5.67 -2.02 -14.55
CA SER A 130 4.37 -1.82 -15.20
C SER A 130 3.65 -3.14 -15.50
N ALA A 131 2.34 -3.07 -15.70
CA ALA A 131 1.50 -4.17 -16.19
C ALA A 131 1.89 -4.61 -17.62
N ALA A 132 2.34 -3.68 -18.45
CA ALA A 132 2.83 -3.99 -19.80
C ALA A 132 4.09 -4.85 -19.73
N GLN A 133 5.05 -4.47 -18.87
CA GLN A 133 6.26 -5.25 -18.64
C GLN A 133 5.93 -6.62 -18.04
N LEU A 134 4.97 -6.69 -17.12
CA LEU A 134 4.54 -7.95 -16.50
C LEU A 134 4.04 -8.97 -17.52
N LYS A 135 3.34 -8.52 -18.58
CA LYS A 135 2.88 -9.40 -19.66
C LYS A 135 3.99 -9.84 -20.61
N GLN A 136 5.00 -8.99 -20.82
CA GLN A 136 6.08 -9.24 -21.78
C GLN A 136 7.26 -10.01 -21.18
N ARG A 137 7.67 -9.65 -19.96
CA ARG A 137 8.83 -10.17 -19.23
C ARG A 137 8.53 -10.25 -17.72
N PRO A 138 7.63 -11.15 -17.30
CA PRO A 138 7.20 -11.24 -15.90
C PRO A 138 8.34 -11.43 -14.88
N GLU A 139 9.43 -12.10 -15.27
CA GLU A 139 10.63 -12.32 -14.46
C GLU A 139 11.38 -11.03 -14.09
N SER A 140 11.18 -9.97 -14.88
CA SER A 140 11.79 -8.65 -14.64
C SER A 140 10.93 -7.74 -13.76
N CYS A 141 9.79 -8.24 -13.27
CA CYS A 141 8.83 -7.47 -12.48
C CYS A 141 8.83 -7.86 -11.00
N VAL A 142 8.30 -6.95 -10.18
CA VAL A 142 7.98 -7.17 -8.78
C VAL A 142 6.48 -6.97 -8.60
N VAL A 143 5.80 -8.00 -8.10
CA VAL A 143 4.41 -7.92 -7.63
C VAL A 143 4.45 -7.62 -6.14
N ILE A 144 3.71 -6.60 -5.71
CA ILE A 144 3.69 -6.15 -4.31
C ILE A 144 2.24 -6.22 -3.82
N SER A 145 1.98 -7.12 -2.87
CA SER A 145 0.71 -7.20 -2.14
C SER A 145 0.83 -6.37 -0.86
N VAL A 146 -0.18 -5.57 -0.54
CA VAL A 146 -0.13 -4.58 0.54
C VAL A 146 -1.15 -4.92 1.63
N LYS A 147 -0.71 -5.01 2.87
CA LYS A 147 -1.58 -5.28 4.02
C LYS A 147 -1.39 -4.20 5.10
N ARG A 148 -2.46 -3.49 5.44
CA ARG A 148 -2.45 -2.61 6.61
C ARG A 148 -2.34 -3.41 7.91
N ALA A 149 -3.27 -4.35 8.13
CA ALA A 149 -3.27 -5.32 9.23
C ALA A 149 -3.12 -6.72 8.65
N VAL A 150 -2.23 -7.56 9.18
CA VAL A 150 -1.94 -8.86 8.56
C VAL A 150 -2.93 -9.92 9.05
N ARG A 151 -3.04 -10.12 10.37
CA ARG A 151 -3.85 -11.18 10.99
C ARG A 151 -3.69 -12.54 10.27
N GLU A 152 -4.78 -13.21 9.91
CA GLU A 152 -4.80 -14.43 9.09
C GLU A 152 -4.67 -14.17 7.58
N ARG A 153 -4.78 -12.91 7.15
CA ARG A 153 -4.90 -12.51 5.72
C ARG A 153 -3.59 -12.58 4.95
N TRP A 154 -2.46 -12.86 5.59
CA TRP A 154 -1.23 -13.22 4.87
C TRP A 154 -1.42 -14.47 4.01
N ARG A 155 -2.36 -15.36 4.38
CA ARG A 155 -2.71 -16.53 3.57
C ARG A 155 -3.28 -16.17 2.20
N GLU A 156 -3.87 -14.98 2.05
CA GLU A 156 -4.30 -14.47 0.75
C GLU A 156 -3.09 -14.28 -0.18
N VAL A 157 -1.97 -13.80 0.36
CA VAL A 157 -0.73 -13.60 -0.41
C VAL A 157 -0.09 -14.95 -0.78
N VAL A 158 -0.21 -15.96 0.09
CA VAL A 158 0.18 -17.34 -0.25
C VAL A 158 -0.64 -17.87 -1.41
N GLY A 159 -1.97 -17.68 -1.38
CA GLY A 159 -2.87 -18.06 -2.46
C GLY A 159 -2.53 -17.35 -3.77
N GLU A 160 -2.33 -16.02 -3.72
CA GLU A 160 -1.91 -15.22 -4.87
C GLU A 160 -0.59 -15.73 -5.46
N ALA A 161 0.41 -15.98 -4.61
CA ALA A 161 1.70 -16.50 -5.06
C ALA A 161 1.61 -17.89 -5.69
N TYR A 162 0.76 -18.77 -5.14
CA TYR A 162 0.51 -20.08 -5.71
C TYR A 162 -0.14 -19.96 -7.10
N ILE A 163 -1.22 -19.17 -7.22
CA ILE A 163 -1.94 -18.99 -8.49
C ILE A 163 -0.99 -18.41 -9.55
N LEU A 164 -0.27 -17.33 -9.22
CA LEU A 164 0.65 -16.68 -10.14
C LEU A 164 1.73 -17.65 -10.64
N ARG A 165 2.36 -18.42 -9.74
CA ARG A 165 3.48 -19.31 -10.10
C ARG A 165 3.02 -20.57 -10.80
N GLN A 166 2.04 -21.26 -10.23
CA GLN A 166 1.65 -22.60 -10.68
C GLN A 166 0.68 -22.55 -11.85
N LEU A 167 -0.26 -21.60 -11.85
CA LEU A 167 -1.29 -21.52 -12.89
C LEU A 167 -0.90 -20.56 -14.02
N HIS A 168 -0.06 -19.56 -13.73
CA HIS A 168 0.29 -18.52 -14.71
C HIS A 168 1.78 -18.43 -15.01
N GLY A 169 2.59 -19.35 -14.49
CA GLY A 169 4.02 -19.44 -14.79
C GLY A 169 4.83 -18.20 -14.40
N TYR A 170 4.31 -17.35 -13.51
CA TYR A 170 5.01 -16.14 -13.05
C TYR A 170 6.26 -16.54 -12.27
N ARG A 171 7.44 -16.07 -12.73
CA ARG A 171 8.74 -16.35 -12.10
C ARG A 171 9.42 -15.11 -11.50
N GLY A 172 8.76 -13.95 -11.58
CA GLY A 172 9.27 -12.72 -10.99
C GLY A 172 9.17 -12.72 -9.46
N ARG A 173 9.56 -11.60 -8.86
CA ARG A 173 9.53 -11.44 -7.41
C ARG A 173 8.09 -11.16 -6.95
N ILE A 174 7.70 -11.77 -5.83
CA ILE A 174 6.46 -11.46 -5.11
C ILE A 174 6.85 -10.97 -3.73
N CYS A 175 6.30 -9.83 -3.32
CA CYS A 175 6.58 -9.19 -2.05
C CYS A 175 5.28 -8.89 -1.32
N MET A 176 5.29 -9.06 0.00
CA MET A 176 4.27 -8.53 0.88
C MET A 176 4.84 -7.34 1.66
N ILE A 177 4.14 -6.21 1.64
CA ILE A 177 4.37 -5.10 2.56
C ILE A 177 3.29 -5.14 3.63
N ALA A 178 3.69 -5.14 4.90
CA ALA A 178 2.79 -4.94 6.03
C ALA A 178 3.15 -3.68 6.81
N ILE A 179 2.16 -2.85 7.12
CA ILE A 179 2.38 -1.63 7.95
C ILE A 179 2.12 -1.89 9.44
N SER A 180 1.32 -2.89 9.77
CA SER A 180 1.10 -3.32 11.15
C SER A 180 2.24 -4.16 11.71
N THR A 181 2.21 -4.28 13.03
CA THR A 181 3.13 -5.11 13.82
C THR A 181 2.52 -6.46 14.23
N ASP A 182 1.31 -6.78 13.76
CA ASP A 182 0.50 -7.95 14.17
C ASP A 182 0.85 -9.26 13.43
N ILE A 183 1.88 -9.25 12.59
CA ILE A 183 2.32 -10.46 11.89
C ILE A 183 2.99 -11.45 12.86
N SER A 184 2.63 -12.73 12.78
CA SER A 184 3.26 -13.78 13.58
C SER A 184 4.56 -14.28 12.96
N ASP A 185 5.46 -14.82 13.78
CA ASP A 185 6.71 -15.45 13.31
C ASP A 185 6.42 -16.60 12.34
N TYR A 186 5.40 -17.40 12.63
CA TYR A 186 4.90 -18.45 11.73
C TYR A 186 4.50 -17.91 10.35
N ALA A 187 3.79 -16.78 10.29
CA ALA A 187 3.41 -16.18 9.02
C ALA A 187 4.63 -15.72 8.22
N VAL A 188 5.62 -15.10 8.89
CA VAL A 188 6.88 -14.70 8.25
C VAL A 188 7.61 -15.92 7.69
N GLU A 189 7.81 -16.95 8.50
CA GLU A 189 8.51 -18.17 8.09
C GLU A 189 7.81 -18.87 6.91
N CYS A 190 6.48 -18.96 6.93
CA CYS A 190 5.73 -19.54 5.81
C CYS A 190 5.92 -18.74 4.52
N LEU A 191 5.79 -17.42 4.58
CA LEU A 191 5.94 -16.55 3.41
C LEU A 191 7.37 -16.64 2.83
N THR A 192 8.39 -16.57 3.69
CA THR A 192 9.79 -16.58 3.24
C THR A 192 10.20 -17.95 2.69
N LYS A 193 9.76 -19.07 3.30
CA LYS A 193 9.96 -20.42 2.74
C LYS A 193 9.30 -20.61 1.38
N LEU A 194 8.20 -19.89 1.12
CA LEU A 194 7.54 -19.85 -0.17
C LEU A 194 8.14 -18.79 -1.12
N ASN A 195 9.34 -18.27 -0.83
CA ASN A 195 10.02 -17.27 -1.65
C ASN A 195 9.17 -16.01 -1.89
N ILE A 196 8.41 -15.58 -0.88
CA ILE A 196 7.72 -14.29 -0.87
C ILE A 196 8.55 -13.34 0.01
N GLY A 197 8.97 -12.21 -0.55
CA GLY A 197 9.69 -11.18 0.21
C GLY A 197 8.77 -10.55 1.25
N VAL A 198 9.18 -10.51 2.51
CA VAL A 198 8.36 -9.96 3.61
C VAL A 198 8.97 -8.64 4.08
N TYR A 199 8.23 -7.55 3.93
CA TYR A 199 8.67 -6.22 4.31
C TYR A 199 7.79 -5.62 5.38
N LEU A 200 8.40 -5.27 6.51
CA LEU A 200 7.73 -4.84 7.73
C LEU A 200 8.25 -3.47 8.18
N PRO A 201 7.52 -2.76 9.07
CA PRO A 201 7.95 -1.46 9.55
C PRO A 201 9.34 -1.52 10.16
N ASP A 202 10.20 -0.56 9.81
CA ASP A 202 11.59 -0.49 10.26
C ASP A 202 11.72 -0.56 11.79
N SER A 203 10.75 -0.01 12.52
CA SER A 203 10.71 -0.03 13.98
C SER A 203 10.62 -1.44 14.58
N LEU A 204 10.20 -2.45 13.83
CA LEU A 204 10.21 -3.84 14.31
C LEU A 204 11.62 -4.42 14.41
N PHE A 205 12.59 -3.80 13.75
CA PHE A 205 13.96 -4.29 13.69
C PHE A 205 14.90 -3.56 14.65
N SER A 206 14.38 -2.71 15.54
CA SER A 206 15.16 -2.16 16.64
C SER A 206 15.49 -3.24 17.67
N PRO A 207 16.55 -3.06 18.49
CA PRO A 207 16.97 -4.05 19.49
C PRO A 207 15.85 -4.44 20.47
N ASP A 208 15.02 -3.48 20.87
CA ASP A 208 13.96 -3.67 21.87
C ASP A 208 12.60 -4.12 21.28
N ALA A 209 12.52 -4.36 19.98
CA ALA A 209 11.29 -4.75 19.29
C ALA A 209 11.27 -6.25 18.94
N ARG A 210 11.43 -6.59 17.66
CA ARG A 210 11.41 -7.97 17.14
C ARG A 210 12.57 -8.19 16.15
N PRO A 211 13.82 -7.95 16.55
CA PRO A 211 14.97 -8.02 15.63
C PRO A 211 15.18 -9.43 15.07
N HIS A 212 14.72 -10.47 15.76
CA HIS A 212 14.78 -11.87 15.33
C HIS A 212 14.01 -12.16 14.04
N LEU A 213 13.09 -11.28 13.63
CA LEU A 213 12.38 -11.39 12.35
C LEU A 213 13.33 -11.39 11.14
N ARG A 214 14.53 -10.80 11.27
CA ARG A 214 15.57 -10.90 10.23
C ARG A 214 16.04 -12.33 10.01
N ASN A 215 16.16 -13.11 11.09
CA ASN A 215 16.59 -14.50 11.04
C ASN A 215 15.54 -15.38 10.33
N LEU A 216 14.27 -14.94 10.34
CA LEU A 216 13.17 -15.58 9.60
C LEU A 216 13.08 -15.10 8.14
N GLY A 217 13.91 -14.15 7.72
CA GLY A 217 13.99 -13.62 6.36
C GLY A 217 13.15 -12.37 6.09
N ALA A 218 12.50 -11.77 7.10
CA ALA A 218 11.84 -10.49 6.92
C ALA A 218 12.85 -9.33 6.85
N GLN A 219 12.48 -8.27 6.14
CA GLN A 219 13.30 -7.07 5.97
C GLN A 219 12.52 -5.80 6.32
N PRO A 220 13.21 -4.70 6.68
CA PRO A 220 12.61 -3.38 6.80
C PRO A 220 12.02 -2.90 5.48
N ILE A 221 10.92 -2.15 5.52
CA ILE A 221 10.32 -1.52 4.34
C ILE A 221 11.33 -0.61 3.62
N SER A 222 12.18 0.11 4.34
CA SER A 222 13.23 0.94 3.73
C SER A 222 14.11 0.17 2.73
N ILE A 223 14.45 -1.08 3.04
CA ILE A 223 15.27 -1.93 2.17
C ILE A 223 14.55 -2.21 0.84
N LEU A 224 13.24 -2.47 0.84
CA LEU A 224 12.49 -2.66 -0.41
C LEU A 224 12.59 -1.41 -1.29
N PHE A 225 12.36 -0.22 -0.72
CA PHE A 225 12.39 1.02 -1.48
C PHE A 225 13.79 1.29 -2.07
N GLU A 226 14.85 0.99 -1.34
CA GLU A 226 16.21 1.07 -1.85
C GLU A 226 16.46 0.08 -2.99
N GLU A 227 16.04 -1.17 -2.85
CA GLU A 227 16.14 -2.20 -3.88
C GLU A 227 15.39 -1.80 -5.15
N LEU A 228 14.13 -1.38 -5.01
CA LEU A 228 13.31 -0.92 -6.13
C LEU A 228 13.91 0.33 -6.80
N ARG A 229 14.43 1.27 -6.03
CA ARG A 229 15.11 2.46 -6.56
C ARG A 229 16.36 2.09 -7.35
N LYS A 230 17.19 1.17 -6.83
CA LYS A 230 18.39 0.69 -7.53
C LYS A 230 18.05 -0.05 -8.83
N GLN A 231 16.97 -0.84 -8.81
CA GLN A 231 16.58 -1.67 -9.95
C GLN A 231 15.78 -0.91 -11.03
N PHE A 232 14.88 -0.01 -10.63
CA PHE A 232 13.89 0.60 -11.52
C PHE A 232 13.88 2.14 -11.50
N GLY A 233 14.55 2.77 -10.54
CA GLY A 233 14.68 4.21 -10.50
C GLY A 233 15.42 4.72 -11.73
N LYS A 234 15.00 5.88 -12.26
CA LYS A 234 15.80 6.55 -13.29
C LYS A 234 17.19 6.83 -12.70
N ARG A 235 18.25 6.45 -13.41
CA ARG A 235 19.57 7.04 -13.15
C ARG A 235 19.37 8.54 -13.27
N MET A 236 19.52 9.28 -12.17
CA MET A 236 19.75 10.71 -12.29
C MET A 236 20.98 10.82 -13.19
N ARG A 237 20.77 11.25 -14.44
CA ARG A 237 21.88 11.65 -15.29
C ARG A 237 22.52 12.80 -14.54
N ASP A 238 23.80 12.67 -14.21
CA ASP A 238 24.62 13.76 -13.72
C ASP A 238 24.55 14.88 -14.77
N SER A 239 23.64 15.82 -14.57
CA SER A 239 23.54 17.05 -15.35
C SER A 239 24.59 18.06 -14.85
N THR A 240 25.84 17.61 -14.80
CA THR A 240 27.06 18.41 -14.57
C THR A 240 28.23 17.71 -15.25
N SER A 241 28.25 17.76 -16.59
CA SER A 241 29.47 17.65 -17.44
C SER A 241 29.07 17.76 -18.91
N ASN A 242 28.72 18.97 -19.33
CA ASN A 242 28.92 19.45 -20.71
C ASN A 242 28.61 20.95 -20.76
N VAL A 243 29.32 21.72 -19.94
CA VAL A 243 29.64 23.12 -20.21
C VAL A 243 31.15 23.15 -20.05
N ASP A 244 31.83 22.94 -21.17
CA ASP A 244 33.23 23.28 -21.47
C ASP A 244 33.72 22.35 -22.57
N ASN A 245 33.28 22.65 -23.79
CA ASN A 245 34.05 22.48 -25.02
C ASN A 245 33.18 22.95 -26.20
N ARG A 246 33.17 24.27 -26.42
CA ARG A 246 33.04 24.92 -27.72
C ARG A 246 33.34 26.40 -27.59
#